data_AF-A0A151S1Z8-F1
#
_entry.id   AF-A0A151S1Z8-F1
#
_cell.length_a   1.000
_cell.length_b   1.000
_cell.length_c   1.000
_cell.angle_alpha   90.00
_cell.angle_beta   90.00
_cell.angle_gamma   90.00
#
_symmetry.space_group_name_H-M   'P 1'
#
loop_
_entity.id
_entity.type
_entity.pdbx_description
1 polymer ?
#
loop_
_entity_poly.entity_id
_entity_poly.type
_entity_poly.pdbx_seq_one_letter_code
_entity_poly.pdbx_strand_id
1 'polypeptide(L)'
;ILFLGMKFSQGTYQPQPHIAEELFNFPEENLTVKQIQQFLGIINYIRDFIPKVARYTSPLSKLLKKDPPPWGPEQTQAVQEIKKIAQDPPALKIPGDGKRILQTDASDHYWGAVFIEEEQGKKFYCGHASGQFKEVEKHYHTTYKEVLAVKNGIKKSDFHLKGHHFEVQMDNSSFPKILDFKNKLPPEPQILRLKDWFSRYDFTVKHIKGKHNLIPDSLSRPIIFP
;
A
#
# COMPACT_ATOMS: atom_id res chain seq x y z
N ILE A 1 20.38 -10.78 12.83
CA ILE A 1 19.68 -10.66 14.14
C ILE A 1 18.25 -11.16 13.94
N LEU A 2 17.71 -11.95 14.87
CA LEU A 2 16.30 -12.31 14.92
C LEU A 2 15.63 -11.49 16.02
N PHE A 3 14.60 -10.73 15.69
CA PHE A 3 13.93 -9.85 16.65
C PHE A 3 12.49 -9.62 16.22
N LEU A 4 11.53 -9.74 17.16
CA LEU A 4 10.09 -9.60 16.93
C LEU A 4 9.67 -10.22 15.60
N GLY A 5 9.76 -11.55 15.45
CA GLY A 5 9.30 -12.24 14.22
C GLY A 5 10.05 -11.91 12.93
N MET A 6 11.02 -10.99 12.93
CA MET A 6 11.76 -10.55 11.75
C MET A 6 13.22 -11.01 11.80
N LYS A 7 13.81 -11.28 10.63
CA LYS A 7 15.23 -11.53 10.41
C LYS A 7 15.85 -10.29 9.79
N PHE A 8 16.79 -9.68 10.51
CA PHE A 8 17.57 -8.53 10.08
C PHE A 8 18.96 -8.98 9.63
N SER A 9 19.39 -8.57 8.45
CA SER A 9 20.71 -8.91 7.89
C SER A 9 21.14 -7.84 6.88
N GLN A 10 22.38 -7.36 6.95
CA GLN A 10 22.98 -6.48 5.94
C GLN A 10 22.10 -5.27 5.52
N GLY A 11 21.46 -4.60 6.48
CA GLY A 11 20.59 -3.45 6.21
C GLY A 11 19.24 -3.81 5.58
N THR A 12 18.86 -5.09 5.55
CA THR A 12 17.53 -5.55 5.14
C THR A 12 16.83 -6.28 6.27
N TYR A 13 15.51 -6.44 6.12
CA TYR A 13 14.66 -7.20 7.03
C TYR A 13 13.64 -8.03 6.24
N GLN A 14 13.27 -9.18 6.80
CA GLN A 14 12.28 -10.10 6.23
C GLN A 14 11.55 -10.87 7.35
N PRO A 15 10.31 -11.33 7.13
CA PRO A 15 9.62 -12.23 8.04
C PRO A 15 10.42 -13.50 8.30
N GLN A 16 10.34 -14.03 9.52
CA GLN A 16 10.89 -15.35 9.85
C GLN A 16 9.97 -16.46 9.32
N PRO A 17 10.52 -17.65 9.00
CA PRO A 17 9.74 -18.76 8.41
C PRO A 17 8.50 -19.18 9.21
N HIS A 18 8.54 -19.11 10.55
CA HIS A 18 7.41 -19.50 11.38
C HIS A 18 6.13 -18.68 11.11
N ILE A 19 6.24 -17.44 10.62
CA ILE A 19 5.08 -16.63 10.25
C ILE A 19 4.35 -17.24 9.06
N ALA A 20 5.11 -17.76 8.09
CA ALA A 20 4.54 -18.48 6.96
C ALA A 20 3.90 -19.78 7.44
N GLU A 21 4.58 -20.54 8.29
CA GLU A 21 4.07 -21.79 8.87
C GLU A 21 2.73 -21.59 9.60
N GLU A 22 2.59 -20.50 10.37
CA GLU A 22 1.32 -20.13 11.00
C GLU A 22 0.21 -19.90 9.97
N LEU A 23 0.51 -19.22 8.85
CA LEU A 23 -0.46 -19.05 7.76
C LEU A 23 -0.83 -20.39 7.10
N PHE A 24 0.13 -21.32 6.96
CA PHE A 24 -0.13 -22.64 6.36
C PHE A 24 -1.07 -23.51 7.20
N ASN A 25 -1.12 -23.31 8.52
CA ASN A 25 -2.01 -24.05 9.42
C ASN A 25 -3.50 -23.71 9.26
N PHE A 26 -3.83 -22.60 8.59
CA PHE A 26 -5.23 -22.28 8.29
C PHE A 26 -5.73 -23.16 7.14
N PRO A 27 -7.00 -23.62 7.16
CA PRO A 27 -7.65 -24.19 5.98
C PRO A 27 -7.57 -23.22 4.80
N GLU A 28 -7.67 -23.73 3.57
CA GLU A 28 -7.71 -22.87 2.37
C GLU A 28 -9.12 -22.41 2.03
N GLU A 29 -10.13 -23.08 2.58
CA GLU A 29 -11.54 -22.81 2.34
C GLU A 29 -12.34 -22.76 3.63
N ASN A 30 -13.47 -22.06 3.58
CA ASN A 30 -14.48 -22.06 4.63
C ASN A 30 -13.94 -21.71 6.03
N LEU A 31 -13.01 -20.75 6.11
CA LEU A 31 -12.52 -20.25 7.40
C LEU A 31 -13.69 -19.66 8.19
N THR A 32 -13.74 -19.98 9.48
CA THR A 32 -14.67 -19.33 10.42
C THR A 32 -14.33 -17.84 10.57
N VAL A 33 -15.29 -17.03 11.03
CA VAL A 33 -15.07 -15.60 11.31
C VAL A 33 -13.83 -15.37 12.20
N LYS A 34 -13.64 -16.19 13.24
CA LYS A 34 -12.47 -16.12 14.12
C LYS A 34 -11.16 -16.41 13.38
N GLN A 35 -11.14 -17.46 12.55
CA GLN A 35 -9.97 -17.79 11.73
C GLN A 35 -9.65 -16.70 10.71
N ILE A 36 -10.67 -16.09 10.09
CA ILE A 36 -10.47 -14.97 9.17
C ILE A 36 -9.81 -13.79 9.90
N GLN A 37 -10.27 -13.44 11.09
CA GLN A 37 -9.68 -12.38 11.90
C GLN A 37 -8.21 -12.67 12.27
N GLN A 38 -7.91 -13.91 12.67
CA GLN A 38 -6.55 -14.34 13.00
C GLN A 38 -5.64 -14.30 11.76
N PHE A 39 -6.10 -14.87 10.65
CA PHE A 39 -5.38 -14.88 9.37
C PHE A 39 -5.08 -13.45 8.88
N LEU A 40 -6.08 -12.56 8.90
CA LEU A 40 -5.90 -11.14 8.58
C LEU A 40 -4.97 -10.41 9.57
N GLY A 41 -4.95 -10.83 10.84
CA GLY A 41 -4.01 -10.33 11.84
C GLY A 41 -2.56 -10.62 11.46
N ILE A 42 -2.25 -11.86 11.06
CA ILE A 42 -0.91 -12.25 10.62
C ILE A 42 -0.55 -11.52 9.32
N ILE A 43 -1.46 -11.41 8.35
CA ILE A 43 -1.22 -10.66 7.12
C ILE A 43 -0.92 -9.19 7.40
N ASN A 44 -1.62 -8.58 8.35
CA ASN A 44 -1.36 -7.19 8.74
C ASN A 44 0.04 -7.02 9.31
N TYR A 45 0.57 -8.03 9.99
CA TYR A 45 1.92 -8.02 10.55
C TYR A 45 3.01 -8.05 9.47
N ILE A 46 2.82 -8.81 8.40
CA ILE A 46 3.76 -8.89 7.26
C ILE A 46 3.32 -8.06 6.04
N ARG A 47 2.39 -7.12 6.23
CA ARG A 47 1.76 -6.35 5.16
C ARG A 47 2.76 -5.69 4.21
N ASP A 48 3.88 -5.23 4.75
CA ASP A 48 4.90 -4.48 4.00
C ASP A 48 5.59 -5.33 2.94
N PHE A 49 5.54 -6.65 3.10
CA PHE A 49 6.13 -7.64 2.21
C PHE A 49 5.16 -8.20 1.17
N ILE A 50 3.87 -7.83 1.24
CA ILE A 50 2.84 -8.36 0.36
C ILE A 50 2.43 -7.25 -0.62
N PRO A 51 2.94 -7.27 -1.87
CA PRO A 51 2.44 -6.41 -2.93
C PRO A 51 0.93 -6.62 -3.06
N LYS A 52 0.16 -5.54 -3.18
CA LYS A 52 -1.30 -5.58 -3.42
C LYS A 52 -2.09 -6.24 -2.28
N VAL A 53 -1.60 -6.20 -1.04
CA VAL A 53 -2.27 -6.82 0.11
C VAL A 53 -3.78 -6.54 0.19
N ALA A 54 -4.26 -5.37 -0.24
CA ALA A 54 -5.67 -5.01 -0.24
C ALA A 54 -6.51 -5.90 -1.16
N ARG A 55 -5.96 -6.34 -2.30
CA ARG A 55 -6.60 -7.27 -3.25
C ARG A 55 -6.94 -8.59 -2.57
N TYR A 56 -6.01 -9.12 -1.77
CA TYR A 56 -6.17 -10.42 -1.14
C TYR A 56 -6.96 -10.33 0.18
N THR A 57 -6.82 -9.22 0.91
CA THR A 57 -7.52 -9.04 2.19
C THR A 57 -8.97 -8.57 2.03
N SER A 58 -9.32 -7.91 0.92
CA SER A 58 -10.69 -7.40 0.67
C SER A 58 -11.75 -8.50 0.62
N PRO A 59 -11.60 -9.60 -0.16
CA PRO A 59 -12.57 -10.70 -0.19
C PRO A 59 -12.82 -11.30 1.18
N LEU A 60 -11.77 -11.45 1.99
CA LEU A 60 -11.85 -11.98 3.35
C LEU A 60 -12.47 -10.98 4.33
N SER A 61 -12.16 -9.70 4.19
CA SER A 61 -12.74 -8.64 5.04
C SER A 61 -14.25 -8.48 4.81
N LYS A 62 -14.75 -8.76 3.60
CA LYS A 62 -16.20 -8.77 3.32
C LYS A 62 -16.94 -9.83 4.14
N LEU A 63 -16.31 -10.96 4.44
CA LEU A 63 -16.88 -12.03 5.26
C LEU A 63 -17.04 -11.65 6.75
N LEU A 64 -16.43 -10.53 7.18
CA LEU A 64 -16.55 -10.00 8.54
C LEU A 64 -17.68 -8.97 8.70
N LYS A 65 -18.43 -8.68 7.65
CA LYS A 65 -19.56 -7.74 7.69
C LYS A 65 -20.82 -8.41 8.27
N LYS A 66 -21.82 -7.60 8.65
CA LYS A 66 -23.09 -8.06 9.24
C LYS A 66 -23.86 -9.03 8.34
N ASP A 67 -23.79 -8.82 7.04
CA ASP A 67 -24.41 -9.67 6.01
C ASP A 67 -23.32 -10.07 5.00
N PRO A 68 -22.53 -11.11 5.33
CA PRO A 68 -21.40 -11.51 4.52
C PRO A 68 -21.88 -12.33 3.31
N PRO A 69 -21.20 -12.21 2.16
CA PRO A 69 -21.41 -13.17 1.07
C PRO A 69 -20.99 -14.58 1.51
N PRO A 70 -21.49 -15.65 0.85
CA PRO A 70 -20.96 -16.99 1.09
C PRO A 70 -19.48 -17.06 0.70
N TRP A 71 -18.75 -18.01 1.30
CA TRP A 71 -17.41 -18.34 0.85
C TRP A 71 -17.45 -18.82 -0.61
N GLY A 72 -16.52 -18.34 -1.43
CA GLY A 72 -16.42 -18.72 -2.83
C GLY A 72 -14.98 -18.74 -3.36
N PRO A 73 -14.82 -18.93 -4.68
CA PRO A 73 -13.50 -19.05 -5.32
C PRO A 73 -12.58 -17.85 -5.08
N GLU A 74 -13.13 -16.63 -4.99
CA GLU A 74 -12.37 -15.40 -4.74
C GLU A 74 -11.64 -15.46 -3.39
N GLN A 75 -12.29 -16.01 -2.35
CA GLN A 75 -11.72 -16.12 -1.01
C GLN A 75 -10.67 -17.23 -0.94
N THR A 76 -10.95 -18.41 -1.53
CA THR A 76 -9.97 -19.51 -1.62
C THR A 76 -8.70 -19.04 -2.34
N GLN A 77 -8.86 -18.42 -3.50
CA GLN A 77 -7.72 -17.90 -4.27
C GLN A 77 -6.93 -16.86 -3.47
N ALA A 78 -7.61 -15.97 -2.75
CA ALA A 78 -6.95 -14.98 -1.91
C ALA A 78 -6.08 -15.63 -0.80
N VAL A 79 -6.60 -16.66 -0.11
CA VAL A 79 -5.85 -17.39 0.92
C VAL A 79 -4.64 -18.09 0.30
N GLN A 80 -4.81 -18.80 -0.81
CA GLN A 80 -3.73 -19.52 -1.48
C GLN A 80 -2.61 -18.59 -1.96
N GLU A 81 -2.96 -17.46 -2.60
CA GLU A 81 -1.98 -16.48 -3.08
C GLU A 81 -1.21 -15.83 -1.93
N ILE A 82 -1.89 -15.49 -0.82
CA ILE A 82 -1.22 -14.96 0.37
C ILE A 82 -0.23 -15.98 0.94
N LYS A 83 -0.64 -17.25 1.08
CA LYS A 83 0.23 -18.31 1.59
C LYS A 83 1.47 -18.46 0.71
N LYS A 84 1.30 -18.45 -0.61
CA LYS A 84 2.40 -18.50 -1.58
C LYS A 84 3.37 -17.33 -1.43
N ILE A 85 2.85 -16.09 -1.33
CA ILE A 85 3.68 -14.89 -1.12
C ILE A 85 4.43 -14.97 0.21
N ALA A 86 3.80 -15.50 1.26
CA ALA A 86 4.39 -15.62 2.59
C ALA A 86 5.50 -16.68 2.68
N GLN A 87 5.60 -17.63 1.74
CA GLN A 87 6.68 -18.64 1.74
C GLN A 87 8.07 -18.02 1.56
N ASP A 88 8.18 -17.06 0.64
CA ASP A 88 9.44 -16.39 0.31
C ASP A 88 9.20 -14.89 0.06
N PRO A 89 8.86 -14.13 1.11
CA PRO A 89 8.67 -12.70 1.00
C PRO A 89 10.00 -12.03 0.61
N PRO A 90 10.00 -11.09 -0.36
CA PRO A 90 11.22 -10.39 -0.73
C PRO A 90 11.76 -9.58 0.45
N ALA A 91 13.07 -9.64 0.69
CA ALA A 91 13.69 -8.81 1.71
C ALA A 91 13.50 -7.31 1.39
N LEU A 92 13.14 -6.53 2.40
CA LEU A 92 13.00 -5.08 2.30
C LEU A 92 14.24 -4.40 2.86
N LYS A 93 14.68 -3.32 2.22
CA LYS A 93 15.78 -2.49 2.72
C LYS A 93 15.28 -1.62 3.88
N ILE A 94 16.07 -1.55 4.94
CA ILE A 94 15.92 -0.55 5.99
C ILE A 94 16.42 0.77 5.41
N PRO A 95 15.57 1.81 5.29
CA PRO A 95 15.97 3.08 4.70
C PRO A 95 17.17 3.69 5.45
N GLY A 96 18.17 4.13 4.68
CA GLY A 96 19.29 4.94 5.17
C GLY A 96 19.13 6.41 4.80
N ASP A 97 20.21 7.00 4.26
CA ASP A 97 20.27 8.42 3.90
C ASP A 97 20.10 8.67 2.39
N GLY A 98 19.72 7.65 1.62
CA GLY A 98 19.51 7.76 0.19
C GLY A 98 18.31 8.63 -0.18
N LYS A 99 18.13 8.84 -1.48
CA LYS A 99 16.99 9.59 -1.99
C LYS A 99 15.71 8.80 -1.73
N ARG A 100 14.81 9.39 -0.95
CA ARG A 100 13.51 8.80 -0.60
C ARG A 100 12.50 9.07 -1.71
N ILE A 101 11.81 8.03 -2.17
CA ILE A 101 10.82 8.09 -3.24
C ILE A 101 9.56 7.37 -2.77
N LEU A 102 8.42 8.05 -2.83
CA LEU A 102 7.12 7.44 -2.66
C LEU A 102 6.43 7.36 -4.01
N GLN A 103 6.34 6.17 -4.58
CA GLN A 103 5.57 5.98 -5.80
C GLN A 103 4.14 5.59 -5.44
N THR A 104 3.14 6.20 -6.07
CA THR A 104 1.72 5.93 -5.79
C THR A 104 0.92 5.73 -7.07
N ASP A 105 -0.20 5.02 -6.92
CA ASP A 105 -1.21 4.91 -7.95
C ASP A 105 -2.59 4.70 -7.33
N ALA A 106 -3.62 5.17 -8.02
CA ALA A 106 -5.01 5.00 -7.63
C ALA A 106 -5.84 4.46 -8.79
N SER A 107 -6.68 3.48 -8.49
CA SER A 107 -7.76 3.04 -9.38
C SER A 107 -9.09 3.56 -8.86
N ASP A 108 -10.19 3.14 -9.48
CA ASP A 108 -11.52 3.54 -9.02
C ASP A 108 -11.84 3.09 -7.59
N HIS A 109 -11.27 1.94 -7.19
CA HIS A 109 -11.65 1.26 -5.96
C HIS A 109 -10.49 1.13 -4.96
N TYR A 110 -9.26 1.12 -5.43
CA TYR A 110 -8.08 0.81 -4.62
C TYR A 110 -6.98 1.84 -4.83
N TRP A 111 -6.06 1.88 -3.88
CA TRP A 111 -4.83 2.65 -3.98
C TRP A 111 -3.64 1.77 -3.59
N GLY A 112 -2.49 2.11 -4.16
CA GLY A 112 -1.21 1.48 -3.89
C GLY A 112 -0.13 2.53 -3.69
N ALA A 113 0.83 2.22 -2.83
CA ALA A 113 2.04 2.99 -2.66
C ALA A 113 3.24 2.08 -2.39
N VAL A 114 4.40 2.50 -2.85
CA VAL A 114 5.68 1.83 -2.64
C VAL A 114 6.68 2.85 -2.15
N PHE A 115 7.30 2.56 -1.02
CA PHE A 115 8.41 3.35 -0.52
C PHE A 115 9.73 2.76 -1.01
N ILE A 116 10.52 3.61 -1.68
CA ILE A 116 11.76 3.26 -2.32
C ILE A 116 12.85 4.18 -1.79
N GLU A 117 14.02 3.61 -1.52
CA GLU A 117 15.26 4.36 -1.42
C GLU A 117 16.07 4.18 -2.70
N GLU A 118 16.52 5.29 -3.28
CA GLU A 118 17.44 5.30 -4.41
C GLU A 118 18.84 5.73 -3.93
N GLU A 119 19.82 4.86 -4.13
CA GLU A 119 21.21 5.06 -3.73
C GLU A 119 22.12 4.66 -4.90
N GLN A 120 23.00 5.57 -5.32
CA GLN A 120 23.93 5.35 -6.46
C GLN A 120 23.22 4.86 -7.74
N GLY A 121 22.02 5.37 -8.00
CA GLY A 121 21.18 5.01 -9.17
C GLY A 121 20.50 3.63 -9.07
N LYS A 122 20.62 2.93 -7.94
CA LYS A 122 19.90 1.67 -7.66
C LYS A 122 18.71 1.93 -6.75
N LYS A 123 17.58 1.33 -7.08
CA LYS A 123 16.33 1.43 -6.29
C LYS A 123 16.17 0.21 -5.40
N PHE A 124 15.84 0.46 -4.14
CA PHE A 124 15.61 -0.55 -3.12
C PHE A 124 14.22 -0.36 -2.52
N TYR A 125 13.43 -1.43 -2.43
CA TYR A 125 12.11 -1.38 -1.80
C TYR A 125 12.24 -1.41 -0.28
N CYS A 126 11.60 -0.44 0.36
CA CYS A 126 11.60 -0.30 1.81
C CYS A 126 10.26 -0.68 2.45
N GLY A 127 9.19 -0.70 1.65
CA GLY A 127 7.88 -1.17 2.08
C GLY A 127 6.79 -0.91 1.06
N HIS A 128 5.68 -1.66 1.19
CA HIS A 128 4.50 -1.54 0.37
C HIS A 128 3.30 -1.10 1.20
N ALA A 129 2.40 -0.35 0.59
CA ALA A 129 1.11 -0.01 1.15
C ALA A 129 0.04 -0.19 0.07
N SER A 130 -1.10 -0.75 0.45
CA SER A 130 -2.29 -0.73 -0.40
C SER A 130 -3.54 -0.78 0.46
N GLY A 131 -4.63 -0.27 -0.10
CA GLY A 131 -5.91 -0.23 0.56
C GLY A 131 -7.06 -0.06 -0.42
N GLN A 132 -8.27 -0.29 0.08
CA GLN A 132 -9.50 0.06 -0.63
C GLN A 132 -9.96 1.45 -0.20
N PHE A 133 -10.49 2.23 -1.13
CA PHE A 133 -11.19 3.47 -0.81
C PHE A 133 -12.49 3.18 -0.06
N LYS A 134 -12.86 4.06 0.89
CA LYS A 134 -14.17 4.02 1.54
C LYS A 134 -15.27 4.22 0.49
N GLU A 135 -16.50 3.77 0.77
CA GLU A 135 -17.62 3.92 -0.17
C GLU A 135 -17.81 5.36 -0.65
N VAL A 136 -17.69 6.34 0.25
CA VAL A 136 -17.77 7.77 -0.13
C VAL A 136 -16.58 8.22 -0.99
N GLU A 137 -15.39 7.67 -0.75
CA GLU A 137 -14.15 8.03 -1.45
C GLU A 137 -14.10 7.43 -2.87
N LYS A 138 -14.78 6.31 -3.11
CA LYS A 138 -14.92 5.71 -4.45
C LYS A 138 -15.65 6.61 -5.44
N HIS A 139 -16.48 7.54 -4.96
CA HIS A 139 -17.20 8.49 -5.79
C HIS A 139 -16.42 9.79 -6.03
N TYR A 140 -15.24 9.95 -5.43
CA TYR A 140 -14.42 11.13 -5.65
C TYR A 140 -13.86 11.16 -7.07
N HIS A 141 -13.60 12.37 -7.56
CA HIS A 141 -12.93 12.57 -8.84
C HIS A 141 -11.54 11.89 -8.80
N THR A 142 -11.10 11.35 -9.94
CA THR A 142 -9.83 10.60 -10.06
C THR A 142 -8.64 11.34 -9.48
N THR A 143 -8.52 12.64 -9.72
CA THR A 143 -7.41 13.43 -9.17
C THR A 143 -7.43 13.48 -7.64
N TYR A 144 -8.60 13.47 -7.02
CA TYR A 144 -8.70 13.45 -5.57
C TYR A 144 -8.35 12.07 -4.99
N LYS A 145 -8.69 10.98 -5.70
CA LYS A 145 -8.25 9.62 -5.34
C LYS A 145 -6.73 9.49 -5.35
N GLU A 146 -6.06 10.07 -6.35
CA GLU A 146 -4.59 10.15 -6.39
C GLU A 146 -4.03 10.87 -5.17
N VAL A 147 -4.64 12.01 -4.78
CA VAL A 147 -4.22 12.74 -3.58
C VAL A 147 -4.36 11.90 -2.32
N LEU A 148 -5.45 11.12 -2.21
CA LEU A 148 -5.63 10.19 -1.10
C LEU A 148 -4.61 9.05 -1.12
N ALA A 149 -4.24 8.53 -2.29
CA ALA A 149 -3.20 7.51 -2.42
C ALA A 149 -1.86 8.01 -1.88
N VAL A 150 -1.45 9.24 -2.26
CA VAL A 150 -0.25 9.90 -1.70
C VAL A 150 -0.34 10.04 -0.19
N LYS A 151 -1.45 10.60 0.31
CA LYS A 151 -1.67 10.78 1.74
C LYS A 151 -1.58 9.46 2.51
N ASN A 152 -2.17 8.39 2.00
CA ASN A 152 -2.15 7.09 2.65
C ASN A 152 -0.76 6.42 2.58
N GLY A 153 -0.04 6.57 1.47
CA GLY A 153 1.35 6.15 1.33
C GLY A 153 2.26 6.87 2.33
N ILE A 154 2.15 8.21 2.45
CA ILE A 154 2.92 8.99 3.42
C ILE A 154 2.59 8.55 4.85
N LYS A 155 1.30 8.37 5.20
CA LYS A 155 0.92 7.88 6.55
C LYS A 155 1.58 6.56 6.90
N LYS A 156 1.67 5.63 5.94
CA LYS A 156 2.27 4.32 6.16
C LYS A 156 3.77 4.42 6.36
N SER A 157 4.43 5.30 5.62
CA SER A 157 5.88 5.54 5.70
C SER A 157 6.27 6.74 6.57
N ASP A 158 5.36 7.22 7.44
CA ASP A 158 5.50 8.50 8.16
C ASP A 158 6.82 8.57 8.94
N PHE A 159 7.14 7.49 9.65
CA PHE A 159 8.37 7.37 10.43
C PHE A 159 9.64 7.58 9.59
N HIS A 160 9.63 7.22 8.31
CA HIS A 160 10.79 7.32 7.43
C HIS A 160 10.82 8.58 6.57
N LEU A 161 9.67 9.23 6.37
CA LEU A 161 9.52 10.41 5.51
C LEU A 161 9.50 11.72 6.30
N LYS A 162 9.03 11.70 7.54
CA LYS A 162 8.92 12.91 8.36
C LYS A 162 10.30 13.46 8.70
N GLY A 163 10.50 14.76 8.47
CA GLY A 163 11.79 15.42 8.67
C GLY A 163 12.81 15.22 7.54
N HIS A 164 12.45 14.51 6.47
CA HIS A 164 13.28 14.30 5.30
C HIS A 164 12.61 14.84 4.03
N HIS A 165 13.41 15.32 3.09
CA HIS A 165 12.93 15.59 1.74
C HIS A 165 12.71 14.29 0.98
N PHE A 166 11.59 14.16 0.27
CA PHE A 166 11.32 13.01 -0.60
C PHE A 166 10.64 13.39 -1.91
N GLU A 167 10.66 12.47 -2.87
CA GLU A 167 10.01 12.64 -4.17
C GLU A 167 8.74 11.76 -4.23
N VAL A 168 7.60 12.37 -4.52
CA VAL A 168 6.36 11.66 -4.84
C VAL A 168 6.29 11.43 -6.34
N GLN A 169 6.18 10.18 -6.77
CA GLN A 169 6.06 9.79 -8.16
C GLN A 169 4.67 9.22 -8.45
N MET A 170 4.01 9.67 -9.52
CA MET A 170 2.70 9.19 -9.94
C MET A 170 2.46 9.38 -11.44
N ASP A 171 1.49 8.65 -12.00
CA ASP A 171 1.10 8.76 -13.42
C ASP A 171 0.08 9.87 -13.70
N ASN A 172 -0.40 10.57 -12.67
CA ASN A 172 -1.30 11.72 -12.84
C ASN A 172 -0.58 13.07 -12.75
N SER A 173 -0.52 13.80 -13.86
CA SER A 173 0.11 15.13 -13.93
C SER A 173 -0.71 16.26 -13.27
N SER A 174 -1.92 15.97 -12.79
CA SER A 174 -2.84 16.98 -12.22
C SER A 174 -2.68 17.18 -10.71
N PHE A 175 -1.99 16.28 -10.00
CA PHE A 175 -1.79 16.39 -8.55
C PHE A 175 -1.02 17.65 -8.10
N PRO A 176 0.09 18.08 -8.74
CA PRO A 176 0.78 19.31 -8.35
C PRO A 176 -0.16 20.52 -8.36
N LYS A 177 -1.11 20.54 -9.31
CA LYS A 177 -2.06 21.65 -9.50
C LYS A 177 -3.14 21.72 -8.43
N ILE A 178 -3.43 20.63 -7.70
CA ILE A 178 -4.40 20.65 -6.59
C ILE A 178 -3.81 21.31 -5.35
N LEU A 179 -2.49 21.21 -5.15
CA LEU A 179 -1.82 21.82 -3.99
C LEU A 179 -1.38 23.28 -4.25
N ASP A 180 -1.33 23.70 -5.52
CA ASP A 180 -0.97 25.05 -5.96
C ASP A 180 -2.21 25.97 -6.06
N PHE A 181 -2.33 26.94 -5.15
CA PHE A 181 -3.43 27.91 -5.12
C PHE A 181 -3.21 29.07 -6.08
N LYS A 182 -3.08 28.79 -7.38
CA LYS A 182 -2.98 29.87 -8.39
C LYS A 182 -4.34 30.42 -8.84
N ASN A 183 -5.44 29.88 -8.32
CA ASN A 183 -6.80 30.29 -8.69
C ASN A 183 -7.39 31.35 -7.73
N LYS A 184 -8.13 32.31 -8.30
CA LYS A 184 -8.80 33.43 -7.60
C LYS A 184 -10.03 33.02 -6.76
N LEU A 185 -10.38 31.74 -6.71
CA LEU A 185 -11.53 31.21 -5.96
C LEU A 185 -11.07 30.62 -4.62
N PRO A 186 -11.83 30.80 -3.52
CA PRO A 186 -11.52 30.16 -2.26
C PRO A 186 -11.58 28.64 -2.45
N PRO A 187 -10.54 27.92 -2.03
CA PRO A 187 -10.48 26.48 -2.20
C PRO A 187 -11.55 25.76 -1.36
N GLU A 188 -12.05 24.66 -1.90
CA GLU A 188 -12.99 23.79 -1.21
C GLU A 188 -12.44 23.36 0.17
N PRO A 189 -13.27 23.31 1.24
CA PRO A 189 -12.81 22.97 2.59
C PRO A 189 -12.01 21.66 2.67
N GLN A 190 -12.33 20.70 1.79
CA GLN A 190 -11.64 19.44 1.68
C GLN A 190 -10.17 19.60 1.22
N ILE A 191 -9.92 20.50 0.25
CA ILE A 191 -8.58 20.82 -0.26
C ILE A 191 -7.76 21.57 0.80
N LEU A 192 -8.37 22.48 1.56
CA LEU A 192 -7.70 23.17 2.67
C LEU A 192 -7.20 22.18 3.73
N ARG A 193 -8.05 21.23 4.13
CA ARG A 193 -7.66 20.16 5.08
C ARG A 193 -6.54 19.27 4.55
N LEU A 194 -6.52 19.01 3.25
CA LEU A 194 -5.42 18.27 2.63
C LEU A 194 -4.13 19.08 2.64
N LYS A 195 -4.18 20.36 2.25
CA LYS A 195 -3.01 21.24 2.27
C LYS A 195 -2.40 21.33 3.66
N ASP A 196 -3.22 21.60 4.67
CA ASP A 196 -2.77 21.63 6.07
C ASP A 196 -2.10 20.31 6.46
N TRP A 197 -2.71 19.18 6.10
CA TRP A 197 -2.17 17.85 6.37
C TRP A 197 -0.80 17.62 5.69
N PHE A 198 -0.63 18.05 4.43
CA PHE A 198 0.60 17.92 3.65
C PHE A 198 1.68 18.92 4.05
N SER A 199 1.32 20.07 4.64
CA SER A 199 2.28 21.12 5.05
C SER A 199 3.34 20.65 6.06
N ARG A 200 3.09 19.50 6.70
CA ARG A 200 3.97 18.84 7.67
C ARG A 200 5.10 18.02 7.03
N TYR A 201 5.12 17.92 5.70
CA TYR A 201 6.07 17.14 4.94
C TYR A 201 6.77 18.01 3.89
N ASP A 202 8.04 17.70 3.64
CA ASP A 202 8.82 18.34 2.58
C ASP A 202 8.97 17.35 1.42
N PHE A 203 8.32 17.63 0.29
CA PHE A 203 8.40 16.77 -0.88
C PHE A 203 8.23 17.53 -2.20
N THR A 204 8.79 16.94 -3.24
CA THR A 204 8.53 17.32 -4.64
C THR A 204 7.65 16.29 -5.32
N VAL A 205 6.95 16.71 -6.36
CA VAL A 205 6.11 15.80 -7.17
C VAL A 205 6.73 15.65 -8.54
N LYS A 206 6.91 14.40 -8.97
CA LYS A 206 7.39 14.05 -10.30
C LYS A 206 6.36 13.21 -11.02
N HIS A 207 5.90 13.70 -12.17
CA HIS A 207 5.09 12.89 -13.08
C HIS A 207 5.98 11.84 -13.74
N ILE A 208 5.57 10.57 -13.67
CA ILE A 208 6.23 9.47 -14.36
C ILE A 208 5.22 8.83 -15.32
N LYS A 209 5.63 8.52 -16.55
CA LYS A 209 4.76 7.78 -17.49
C LYS A 209 4.40 6.43 -16.88
N GLY A 210 3.15 5.97 -16.99
CA GLY A 210 2.67 4.69 -16.44
C GLY A 210 3.58 3.48 -16.66
N LYS A 211 4.30 3.41 -17.79
CA LYS A 211 5.32 2.39 -18.08
C LYS A 211 6.51 2.33 -17.10
N HIS A 212 6.72 3.38 -16.30
CA HIS A 212 7.71 3.46 -15.22
C HIS A 212 7.06 3.45 -13.83
N ASN A 213 5.72 3.45 -13.76
CA ASN A 213 4.92 3.31 -12.53
C ASN A 213 4.40 1.87 -12.34
N LEU A 214 5.06 0.88 -12.95
CA LEU A 214 4.53 -0.48 -13.08
C LEU A 214 4.15 -1.11 -11.74
N ILE A 215 4.89 -0.82 -10.66
CA ILE A 215 4.62 -1.47 -9.38
C ILE A 215 3.39 -0.85 -8.73
N PRO A 216 3.31 0.46 -8.43
CA PRO A 216 2.07 1.06 -7.92
C PRO A 216 0.86 0.83 -8.81
N ASP A 217 1.01 0.91 -10.14
CA ASP A 217 -0.04 0.61 -11.12
C ASP A 217 -0.55 -0.83 -10.97
N SER A 218 0.38 -1.77 -10.79
CA SER A 218 0.01 -3.13 -10.45
C SER A 218 -0.69 -3.21 -9.07
N LEU A 219 -0.27 -2.41 -8.07
CA LEU A 219 -0.82 -2.43 -6.71
C LEU A 219 -2.26 -1.90 -6.62
N SER A 220 -2.61 -0.94 -7.47
CA SER A 220 -3.91 -0.27 -7.48
C SER A 220 -4.93 -0.93 -8.41
N ARG A 221 -4.50 -1.59 -9.49
CA ARG A 221 -5.39 -2.17 -10.52
C ARG A 221 -5.62 -3.68 -10.32
N PRO A 222 -6.89 -4.15 -10.34
CA PRO A 222 -7.17 -5.58 -10.41
C PRO A 222 -6.77 -6.11 -11.80
N ILE A 223 -6.08 -7.26 -11.85
CA ILE A 223 -6.03 -8.05 -13.09
C ILE A 223 -7.42 -8.66 -13.22
N ILE A 224 -8.18 -8.20 -14.22
CA ILE A 224 -9.43 -8.84 -14.63
C ILE A 224 -9.01 -10.20 -15.18
N PHE A 225 -9.34 -11.29 -14.46
CA PHE A 225 -9.25 -12.61 -15.05
C PHE A 225 -10.35 -12.69 -16.13
N PRO A 226 -10.00 -13.09 -17.37
CA PRO A 226 -11.01 -13.39 -18.39
C PRO A 226 -11.90 -14.56 -17.96
#